data_AF-A0A564G0Z1-F1
#
_entry.id   AF-A0A564G0Z1-F1
#
_cell.length_a   1.000
_cell.length_b   1.000
_cell.length_c   1.000
_cell.angle_alpha   90.00
_cell.angle_beta   90.00
_cell.angle_gamma   90.00
#
_symmetry.space_group_name_H-M   'P 1'
#
loop_
_entity.id
_entity.type
_entity.pdbx_description
1 polymer ?
#
loop_
_entity_poly.entity_id
_entity_poly.type
_entity_poly.pdbx_seq_one_letter_code
_entity_poly.pdbx_strand_id
1 'polypeptide(L)' 'MDQHGLRQGDLPEIGSQGVVSEVLNGKRALNTTQIRRLSERFQVSPAAFF' A
#
# COMPACT_ATOMS: atom_id res chain seq x y z
N MET A 1 -5.41 7.62 -0.12
CA MET A 1 -4.83 8.28 -1.31
C MET A 1 -5.10 9.77 -1.30
N ASP A 2 -6.36 10.20 -1.16
CA ASP A 2 -6.73 11.63 -1.10
C ASP A 2 -6.00 12.45 -0.01
N GLN A 3 -5.87 11.92 1.21
CA GLN A 3 -5.21 12.63 2.32
C GLN A 3 -3.72 12.95 2.07
N HIS A 4 -3.08 12.32 1.08
CA HIS A 4 -1.68 12.58 0.69
C HIS A 4 -1.54 12.96 -0.79
N GLY A 5 -2.63 13.12 -1.54
CA GLY A 5 -2.59 13.40 -2.99
C GLY A 5 -1.94 12.28 -3.83
N LEU A 6 -1.82 11.07 -3.30
CA LEU A 6 -1.09 9.97 -3.95
C LEU A 6 -1.97 9.26 -4.98
N ARG A 7 -1.44 9.07 -6.19
CA ARG A 7 -2.04 8.24 -7.24
C ARG A 7 -1.60 6.79 -7.07
N GLN A 8 -2.30 5.86 -7.72
CA GLN A 8 -1.94 4.43 -7.65
C GLN A 8 -0.52 4.14 -8.13
N GLY A 9 -0.01 4.90 -9.11
CA GLY A 9 1.38 4.80 -9.58
C GLY A 9 2.42 5.27 -8.56
N ASP A 10 2.01 5.99 -7.52
CA ASP A 10 2.91 6.56 -6.52
C ASP A 10 3.18 5.60 -5.35
N LEU A 11 2.74 4.34 -5.42
CA LEU A 11 2.98 3.28 -4.42
C LEU A 11 3.90 2.16 -4.95
N PRO A 12 5.18 2.46 -5.29
CA PRO A 12 6.12 1.47 -5.80
C PRO A 12 6.39 0.32 -4.83
N GLU A 13 6.17 0.53 -3.53
CA GLU A 13 6.30 -0.49 -2.49
C GLU A 13 5.26 -1.61 -2.59
N ILE A 14 4.12 -1.36 -3.24
CA ILE A 14 3.08 -2.38 -3.48
C ILE A 14 3.35 -3.10 -4.81
N GLY A 15 3.66 -2.36 -5.87
CA GLY A 15 3.95 -2.93 -7.19
C GLY A 15 3.43 -2.07 -8.34
N SER A 16 3.17 -2.69 -9.49
CA SER A 16 2.58 -1.99 -10.64
C SER A 16 1.17 -1.46 -10.33
N GLN A 17 0.68 -0.51 -11.14
CA GLN A 17 -0.65 0.06 -10.97
C GLN A 17 -1.77 -0.99 -10.92
N GLY A 18 -1.64 -2.09 -11.69
CA GLY A 18 -2.57 -3.21 -11.65
C GLY A 18 -2.58 -3.92 -10.28
N VAL A 19 -1.40 -4.21 -9.74
CA VAL A 19 -1.27 -4.83 -8.39
C VAL A 19 -1.84 -3.92 -7.31
N VAL A 20 -1.56 -2.62 -7.39
CA VAL A 20 -2.13 -1.62 -6.47
C VAL A 20 -3.66 -1.64 -6.54
N SER A 21 -4.24 -1.68 -7.74
CA SER A 21 -5.69 -1.77 -7.93
C SER A 21 -6.26 -3.06 -7.33
N GLU A 22 -5.63 -4.21 -7.54
CA GLU A 22 -6.08 -5.48 -6.95
C GLU A 22 -6.07 -5.44 -5.42
N VAL A 23 -5.05 -4.84 -4.81
CA VAL A 23 -4.96 -4.67 -3.35
C VAL A 23 -6.06 -3.73 -2.84
N LEU A 24 -6.26 -2.58 -3.47
CA LEU A 24 -7.30 -1.62 -3.07
C LEU A 24 -8.72 -2.18 -3.21
N ASN A 25 -8.93 -3.08 -4.18
CA ASN A 25 -10.21 -3.77 -4.38
C ASN A 25 -10.34 -5.07 -3.55
N GLY A 26 -9.38 -5.36 -2.66
CA GLY A 26 -9.41 -6.55 -1.80
C GLY A 26 -9.21 -7.88 -2.53
N LYS A 27 -8.87 -7.87 -3.82
CA LYS A 27 -8.60 -9.07 -4.63
C LYS A 27 -7.25 -9.69 -4.29
N ARG A 28 -6.36 -8.91 -3.66
CA ARG A 28 -5.03 -9.34 -3.25
C ARG A 28 -4.67 -8.77 -1.88
N ALA A 29 -4.10 -9.59 -1.02
CA ALA A 29 -3.59 -9.13 0.28
C ALA A 29 -2.18 -8.55 0.16
N LEU A 30 -1.86 -7.57 1.01
CA LEU A 30 -0.49 -7.09 1.21
C LEU A 30 0.33 -8.18 1.91
N ASN A 31 1.60 -8.33 1.51
CA ASN A 31 2.54 -9.19 2.24
C ASN A 31 3.30 -8.40 3.31
N THR A 32 3.95 -9.11 4.24
CA THR A 32 4.67 -8.52 5.37
C THR A 32 5.76 -7.53 4.96
N THR A 33 6.43 -7.74 3.81
CA THR A 33 7.46 -6.82 3.32
C THR A 33 6.86 -5.52 2.79
N GLN A 34 5.71 -5.59 2.10
CA GLN A 34 4.97 -4.43 1.62
C GLN A 34 4.40 -3.65 2.80
N ILE A 35 3.81 -4.34 3.79
CA ILE A 35 3.31 -3.71 5.02
C ILE A 35 4.42 -2.96 5.74
N ARG A 36 5.62 -3.54 5.89
CA ARG A 36 6.76 -2.87 6.50
C ARG A 36 7.13 -1.58 5.75
N ARG A 37 7.26 -1.62 4.43
CA ARG A 37 7.63 -0.45 3.61
C ARG A 37 6.56 0.64 3.65
N LEU A 38 5.29 0.27 3.61
CA LEU A 38 4.18 1.20 3.75
C LEU A 38 4.18 1.84 5.14
N SER A 39 4.42 1.05 6.19
CA SER A 39 4.50 1.53 7.57
C SER A 39 5.62 2.56 7.75
N GLU A 40 6.80 2.29 7.18
CA GLU A 40 7.94 3.21 7.17
C GLU A 40 7.61 4.51 6.42
N ARG A 41 7.02 4.41 5.23
CA ARG A 41 6.70 5.57 4.38
C ARG A 41 5.65 6.49 4.99
N PHE A 42 4.59 5.90 5.52
CA PHE A 42 3.46 6.65 6.10
C PHE A 42 3.65 6.93 7.60
N GLN A 43 4.75 6.44 8.19
CA GLN A 43 5.03 6.53 9.63
C GLN A 43 3.86 6.02 10.49
N VAL A 44 3.24 4.94 10.06
CA VAL A 44 2.14 4.27 10.77
C VAL A 44 2.59 2.92 11.31
N SER A 45 1.92 2.43 12.35
CA SER A 45 2.19 1.08 12.86
C SER A 45 1.79 0.02 11.83
N PRO A 46 2.59 -1.05 11.63
CA PRO A 46 2.20 -2.21 10.82
C PRO A 46 0.87 -2.83 11.23
N ALA A 47 0.47 -2.68 12.50
CA ALA A 47 -0.81 -3.14 13.02
C ALA A 47 -2.01 -2.46 12.34
N ALA A 48 -1.83 -1.33 11.66
CA ALA A 48 -2.90 -0.65 10.92
C ALA A 48 -3.34 -1.40 9.64
N PHE A 49 -2.61 -2.44 9.23
CA PHE A 49 -2.87 -3.22 8.01
C PHE A 49 -3.46 -4.62 8.28
N PHE A 50 -3.71 -4.96 9.54
CA PHE A 50 -4.32 -6.22 9.99
C PHE A 50 -5.66 -5.92 10.66
#